data_AF-A0A9P6JTW9-F1
#
_entry.id   AF-A0A9P6JTW9-F1
#
_cell.length_a   1.000
_cell.length_b   1.000
_cell.length_c   1.000
_cell.angle_alpha   90.00
_cell.angle_beta   90.00
_cell.angle_gamma   90.00
#
_symmetry.space_group_name_H-M   'P 1'
#
loop_
_entity.id
_entity.type
_entity.pdbx_description
1 polymer ?
#
loop_
_entity_poly.entity_id
_entity_poly.type
_entity_poly.pdbx_seq_one_letter_code
_entity_poly.pdbx_strand_id
1 'polypeptide(L)'
;MENYDRLEELVAAIYSMPRSPTAEDFATMLGFVEPTESTRLFANLDEVSKLLAVCHLLRRLRMMLSERDQDIIYNKLAASHLPALVNNFLDAPLPPTTIYPDESKRSEFRLNNVYLEILGTISHTPYLSKFLRSHKAAAEGGKRLLKTIAERVVELAPSWDKKMLNPPLDREPGYYESAAGTAIQMISTLSAAFVKESVDSPILIAQETKQALIVWLRKWERRHASEFLGRVSERTRSQLERRDRLMQDANRIRRMLKNWDRCGYIGCNKDSDLKACARCHTVRYCCPEHQRAHWNDRDNPHKKFCFQADY
;
A
#
# COMPACT_ATOMS: atom_id res chain seq x y z
N MET A 1 16.04 -19.61 18.01
CA MET A 1 17.21 -18.72 18.03
C MET A 1 17.71 -18.50 16.61
N GLU A 2 17.93 -19.56 15.82
CA GLU A 2 18.39 -19.49 14.42
C GLU A 2 17.67 -18.47 13.51
N ASN A 3 16.35 -18.31 13.61
CA ASN A 3 15.62 -17.30 12.81
C ASN A 3 15.91 -15.84 13.21
N TYR A 4 16.24 -15.57 14.47
CA TYR A 4 16.55 -14.21 14.91
C TYR A 4 17.93 -13.78 14.40
N ASP A 5 18.92 -14.67 14.51
CA ASP A 5 20.28 -14.41 14.02
C ASP A 5 20.25 -14.14 12.50
N ARG A 6 19.51 -14.95 11.74
CA ARG A 6 19.32 -14.75 10.29
C ARG A 6 18.64 -13.41 9.98
N LEU A 7 17.69 -12.97 10.81
CA LEU A 7 17.01 -11.69 10.60
C LEU A 7 17.94 -10.51 10.90
N GLU A 8 18.75 -10.58 11.96
CA GLU A 8 19.74 -9.55 12.28
C GLU A 8 20.78 -9.41 11.15
N GLU A 9 21.28 -10.54 10.65
CA GLU A 9 22.17 -10.58 9.47
C GLU A 9 21.51 -9.98 8.24
N LEU A 10 20.24 -10.31 7.98
CA LEU A 10 19.47 -9.76 6.87
C LEU A 10 19.31 -8.24 6.99
N VAL A 11 18.99 -7.73 8.18
CA VAL A 11 18.87 -6.29 8.43
C VAL A 11 20.22 -5.59 8.24
N ALA A 12 21.29 -6.15 8.79
CA ALA A 12 22.65 -5.63 8.60
C ALA A 12 23.04 -5.60 7.11
N ALA A 13 22.71 -6.66 6.36
CA ALA A 13 22.92 -6.74 4.92
C ALA A 13 22.11 -5.68 4.16
N ILE A 14 20.84 -5.44 4.53
CA ILE A 14 20.01 -4.40 3.93
C ILE A 14 20.69 -3.04 4.03
N TYR A 15 21.23 -2.66 5.19
CA TYR A 15 21.90 -1.36 5.36
C TYR A 15 23.29 -1.29 4.73
N SER A 16 23.94 -2.44 4.52
CA SER A 16 25.28 -2.53 3.95
C SER A 16 25.33 -2.68 2.42
N MET A 17 24.19 -2.82 1.72
CA MET A 17 24.25 -3.02 0.26
C MET A 17 24.88 -1.81 -0.45
N PRO A 18 25.73 -1.98 -1.47
CA PRO A 18 26.43 -0.87 -2.12
C PRO A 18 25.54 0.01 -3.02
N ARG A 19 24.27 -0.39 -3.22
CA ARG A 19 23.29 0.29 -4.09
C ARG A 19 22.01 0.63 -3.35
N SER A 20 21.26 1.59 -3.90
CA SER A 20 19.91 1.92 -3.44
C SER A 20 18.93 0.76 -3.67
N PRO A 21 17.90 0.62 -2.83
CA PRO A 21 16.82 -0.33 -3.08
C PRO A 21 16.11 -0.06 -4.41
N THR A 22 15.61 -1.11 -5.04
CA THR A 22 14.96 -1.11 -6.36
C THR A 22 13.61 -1.84 -6.29
N ALA A 23 12.78 -1.70 -7.32
CA ALA A 23 11.51 -2.43 -7.40
C ALA A 23 11.71 -3.96 -7.43
N GLU A 24 12.84 -4.43 -7.97
CA GLU A 24 13.18 -5.85 -8.07
C GLU A 24 13.54 -6.43 -6.69
N ASP A 25 14.19 -5.66 -5.81
CA ASP A 25 14.42 -6.07 -4.42
C ASP A 25 13.12 -6.39 -3.69
N PHE A 26 12.12 -5.50 -3.83
CA PHE A 26 10.79 -5.72 -3.27
C PHE A 26 10.10 -6.92 -3.92
N ALA A 27 10.17 -7.04 -5.26
CA ALA A 27 9.53 -8.14 -5.98
C ALA A 27 10.13 -9.50 -5.58
N THR A 28 11.46 -9.62 -5.45
CA THR A 28 12.14 -10.84 -5.02
C THR A 28 11.76 -11.19 -3.58
N MET A 29 11.77 -10.20 -2.68
CA MET A 29 11.39 -10.39 -1.28
C MET A 29 9.95 -10.90 -1.13
N LEU A 30 9.03 -10.41 -1.97
CA LEU A 30 7.65 -10.84 -1.99
C LEU A 30 7.45 -12.20 -2.68
N GLY A 31 8.47 -12.73 -3.36
CA GLY A 31 8.41 -13.98 -4.14
C GLY A 31 7.70 -13.83 -5.48
N PHE A 32 7.69 -12.63 -6.07
CA PHE A 32 7.07 -12.38 -7.38
C PHE A 32 8.02 -12.60 -8.55
N VAL A 33 9.32 -12.62 -8.30
CA VAL A 33 10.36 -12.88 -9.29
C VAL A 33 11.41 -13.80 -8.70
N GLU A 34 12.07 -14.57 -9.57
CA GLU A 34 13.16 -15.44 -9.16
C GLU A 34 14.36 -14.63 -8.64
N PRO A 35 15.01 -15.05 -7.54
CA PRO A 35 16.17 -14.34 -7.02
C PRO A 35 17.33 -14.33 -8.03
N THR A 36 17.87 -13.15 -8.29
CA THR A 36 19.17 -12.98 -8.96
C THR A 36 20.30 -13.00 -7.92
N GLU A 37 21.56 -13.06 -8.38
CA GLU A 37 22.72 -12.94 -7.49
C GLU A 37 22.65 -11.67 -6.62
N SER A 38 22.15 -10.57 -7.17
CA SER A 38 22.05 -9.29 -6.47
C SER A 38 20.89 -9.18 -5.47
N THR A 39 19.94 -10.13 -5.50
CA THR A 39 18.75 -10.16 -4.64
C THR A 39 18.62 -11.46 -3.85
N ARG A 40 19.62 -12.34 -3.90
CA ARG A 40 19.59 -13.68 -3.30
C ARG A 40 19.34 -13.66 -1.79
N LEU A 41 19.77 -12.60 -1.11
CA LEU A 41 19.53 -12.41 0.32
C LEU A 41 18.04 -12.30 0.70
N PHE A 42 17.17 -11.95 -0.27
CA PHE A 42 15.72 -11.87 -0.07
C PHE A 42 14.97 -13.17 -0.39
N ALA A 43 15.68 -14.22 -0.80
CA ALA A 43 15.07 -15.49 -1.18
C ALA A 43 14.56 -16.28 0.04
N ASN A 44 13.45 -17.00 -0.13
CA ASN A 44 12.94 -17.98 0.85
C ASN A 44 12.79 -17.44 2.27
N LEU A 45 12.33 -16.19 2.38
CA LEU A 45 11.94 -15.60 3.66
C LEU A 45 10.52 -16.08 4.02
N ASP A 46 10.30 -16.39 5.29
CA ASP A 46 8.95 -16.58 5.81
C ASP A 46 8.23 -15.22 5.93
N GLU A 47 6.90 -15.23 6.12
CA GLU A 47 6.08 -14.01 6.11
C GLU A 47 6.41 -13.01 7.21
N VAL A 48 6.95 -13.47 8.33
CA VAL A 48 7.40 -12.62 9.45
C VAL A 48 8.67 -11.90 9.04
N SER A 49 9.64 -12.65 8.54
CA SER A 49 10.90 -12.13 8.04
C SER A 49 10.69 -11.17 6.85
N LYS A 50 9.76 -11.47 5.93
CA LYS A 50 9.37 -10.57 4.84
C LYS A 50 8.86 -9.23 5.36
N LEU A 51 7.92 -9.24 6.32
CA LEU A 51 7.37 -8.00 6.88
C LEU A 51 8.46 -7.14 7.53
N LEU A 52 9.32 -7.73 8.35
CA LEU A 52 10.40 -7.00 9.01
C LEU A 52 11.43 -6.47 8.00
N ALA A 53 11.87 -7.32 7.06
CA ALA A 53 12.80 -6.94 6.01
C ALA A 53 12.26 -5.81 5.13
N VAL A 54 10.96 -5.82 4.79
CA VAL A 54 10.36 -4.76 3.97
C VAL A 54 10.35 -3.43 4.69
N CYS A 55 10.05 -3.42 6.00
CA CYS A 55 10.07 -2.21 6.81
C CYS A 55 11.47 -1.56 6.82
N HIS A 56 12.52 -2.37 6.97
CA HIS A 56 13.90 -1.89 6.91
C HIS A 56 14.31 -1.44 5.51
N LEU A 57 13.91 -2.18 4.46
CA LEU A 57 14.19 -1.83 3.08
C LEU A 57 13.51 -0.50 2.68
N LEU A 58 12.27 -0.29 3.11
CA LEU A 58 11.53 0.97 2.93
C LEU A 58 12.19 2.12 3.69
N ARG A 59 12.61 1.91 4.95
CA ARG A 59 13.32 2.93 5.72
C ARG A 59 14.60 3.35 5.01
N ARG A 60 15.39 2.38 4.55
CA ARG A 60 16.62 2.64 3.80
C ARG A 60 16.37 3.37 2.49
N LEU A 61 15.35 2.95 1.74
CA LEU A 61 14.94 3.62 0.50
C LEU A 61 14.66 5.11 0.75
N ARG A 62 13.93 5.44 1.83
CA ARG A 62 13.61 6.82 2.22
C ARG A 62 14.83 7.63 2.67
N MET A 63 15.82 6.97 3.27
CA MET A 63 17.07 7.62 3.69
C MET A 63 18.00 7.92 2.52
N MET A 64 17.98 7.09 1.46
CA MET A 64 18.94 7.19 0.35
C MET A 64 18.45 8.02 -0.83
N LEU A 65 17.14 8.11 -1.04
CA LEU A 65 16.56 8.65 -2.27
C LEU A 65 15.63 9.83 -2.00
N SER A 66 15.57 10.75 -2.96
CA SER A 66 14.56 11.80 -2.98
C SER A 66 13.15 11.20 -3.12
N GLU A 67 12.10 11.89 -2.64
CA GLU A 67 10.71 11.42 -2.80
C GLU A 67 10.36 11.11 -4.26
N ARG A 68 10.91 11.90 -5.20
CA ARG A 68 10.72 11.69 -6.63
C ARG A 68 11.33 10.35 -7.11
N ASP A 69 12.52 10.00 -6.63
CA ASP A 69 13.17 8.74 -7.02
C ASP A 69 12.51 7.54 -6.34
N GLN A 70 12.00 7.72 -5.12
CA GLN A 70 11.15 6.73 -4.45
C GLN A 70 9.88 6.46 -5.26
N ASP A 71 9.21 7.51 -5.74
CA ASP A 71 8.03 7.43 -6.60
C ASP A 71 8.29 6.62 -7.87
N ILE A 72 9.48 6.73 -8.47
CA ILE A 72 9.87 5.92 -9.63
C ILE A 72 9.85 4.44 -9.25
N ILE A 73 10.42 4.05 -8.11
CA ILE A 73 10.45 2.66 -7.65
C ILE A 73 9.04 2.15 -7.32
N TYR A 74 8.23 2.96 -6.63
CA TYR A 74 6.85 2.60 -6.29
C TYR A 74 5.99 2.42 -7.54
N ASN A 75 6.13 3.30 -8.53
CA ASN A 75 5.44 3.17 -9.81
C ASN A 75 5.87 1.91 -10.59
N LYS A 76 7.15 1.55 -10.56
CA LYS A 76 7.66 0.32 -11.18
C LYS A 76 7.05 -0.92 -10.52
N LEU A 77 7.05 -0.96 -9.20
CA LEU A 77 6.48 -2.06 -8.42
C LEU A 77 4.97 -2.20 -8.69
N ALA A 78 4.23 -1.09 -8.64
CA ALA A 78 2.79 -1.06 -8.86
C ALA A 78 2.38 -1.36 -10.32
N ALA A 79 3.19 -0.97 -11.32
CA ALA A 79 2.91 -1.28 -12.71
C ALA A 79 3.01 -2.78 -12.99
N SER A 80 4.00 -3.46 -12.40
CA SER A 80 4.32 -4.85 -12.73
C SER A 80 3.65 -5.90 -11.84
N HIS A 81 3.46 -5.59 -10.55
CA HIS A 81 3.16 -6.63 -9.54
C HIS A 81 1.87 -6.39 -8.76
N LEU A 82 1.09 -5.35 -9.09
CA LEU A 82 -0.10 -5.01 -8.31
C LEU A 82 -1.17 -6.11 -8.26
N PRO A 83 -1.49 -6.85 -9.34
CA PRO A 83 -2.40 -7.99 -9.25
C PRO A 83 -1.94 -9.06 -8.25
N ALA A 84 -0.66 -9.45 -8.32
CA ALA A 84 -0.08 -10.47 -7.42
C ALA A 84 -0.06 -9.97 -5.97
N LEU A 85 0.31 -8.71 -5.75
CA LEU A 85 0.28 -8.07 -4.43
C LEU A 85 -1.11 -8.08 -3.80
N VAL A 86 -2.14 -7.77 -4.58
CA VAL A 86 -3.52 -7.77 -4.10
C VAL A 86 -4.01 -9.18 -3.83
N ASN A 87 -3.74 -10.13 -4.71
CA ASN A 87 -4.13 -11.52 -4.52
C ASN A 87 -3.46 -12.13 -3.29
N ASN A 88 -2.16 -11.91 -3.10
CA ASN A 88 -1.44 -12.36 -1.92
C ASN A 88 -1.86 -11.62 -0.64
N PHE A 89 -2.39 -10.40 -0.71
CA PHE A 89 -3.03 -9.80 0.47
C PHE A 89 -4.37 -10.46 0.79
N LEU A 90 -5.20 -10.71 -0.22
CA LEU A 90 -6.51 -11.33 -0.06
C LEU A 90 -6.38 -12.76 0.47
N ASP A 91 -5.42 -13.52 -0.03
CA ASP A 91 -5.15 -14.91 0.33
C ASP A 91 -3.77 -15.02 0.98
N ALA A 92 -3.54 -14.21 2.02
CA ALA A 92 -2.25 -14.10 2.68
C ALA A 92 -1.76 -15.43 3.27
N PRO A 93 -0.56 -15.90 2.89
CA PRO A 93 0.07 -17.01 3.58
C PRO A 93 0.22 -16.67 5.07
N LEU A 94 -0.16 -17.63 5.93
CA LEU A 94 0.02 -17.48 7.36
C LEU A 94 1.46 -17.86 7.73
N PRO A 95 2.05 -17.23 8.75
CA PRO A 95 3.33 -17.66 9.30
C PRO A 95 3.32 -19.15 9.67
N PRO A 96 4.47 -19.85 9.52
CA PRO A 96 4.62 -21.23 9.98
C PRO A 96 4.28 -21.38 11.46
N THR A 97 3.59 -22.46 11.82
CA THR A 97 3.23 -22.78 13.22
C THR A 97 4.45 -23.00 14.10
N THR A 98 5.59 -23.35 13.50
CA THR A 98 6.89 -23.46 14.18
C THR A 98 7.41 -22.12 14.68
N ILE A 99 7.05 -21.00 14.03
CA ILE A 99 7.46 -19.65 14.42
C ILE A 99 6.41 -19.02 15.34
N TYR A 100 5.13 -19.16 14.98
CA TYR A 100 4.01 -18.67 15.77
C TYR A 100 3.04 -19.83 16.07
N PRO A 101 3.21 -20.55 17.19
CA PRO A 101 2.30 -21.64 17.55
C PRO A 101 0.90 -21.14 17.97
N ASP A 102 0.81 -19.89 18.42
CA ASP A 102 -0.44 -19.26 18.80
C ASP A 102 -1.24 -18.81 17.56
N GLU A 103 -2.40 -19.44 17.33
CA GLU A 103 -3.31 -19.13 16.25
C GLU A 103 -3.80 -17.67 16.28
N SER A 104 -3.94 -17.09 17.48
CA SER A 104 -4.29 -15.67 17.63
C SER A 104 -3.23 -14.78 16.99
N LYS A 105 -1.94 -15.02 17.24
CA LYS A 105 -0.83 -14.27 16.61
C LYS A 105 -0.79 -14.48 15.09
N ARG A 106 -1.05 -15.70 14.61
CA ARG A 106 -1.10 -15.99 13.16
C ARG A 106 -2.26 -15.26 12.48
N SER A 107 -3.43 -15.19 13.13
CA SER A 107 -4.61 -14.51 12.60
C SER A 107 -4.37 -13.01 12.33
N GLU A 108 -3.48 -12.38 13.11
CA GLU A 108 -3.12 -10.97 12.93
C GLU A 108 -2.44 -10.71 11.58
N PHE A 109 -1.69 -11.69 11.06
CA PHE A 109 -1.05 -11.62 9.74
C PHE A 109 -2.05 -11.65 8.58
N ARG A 110 -3.33 -11.97 8.82
CA ARG A 110 -4.37 -11.77 7.80
C ARG A 110 -4.52 -10.29 7.44
N LEU A 111 -4.26 -9.38 8.38
CA LEU A 111 -4.32 -7.95 8.14
C LEU A 111 -2.92 -7.32 8.11
N ASN A 112 -2.13 -7.56 9.15
CA ASN A 112 -0.81 -6.97 9.31
C ASN A 112 0.27 -7.86 8.69
N ASN A 113 0.41 -7.76 7.36
CA ASN A 113 1.40 -8.50 6.60
C ASN A 113 2.15 -7.59 5.63
N VAL A 114 3.20 -8.14 5.03
CA VAL A 114 4.08 -7.45 4.08
C VAL A 114 3.30 -6.86 2.89
N TYR A 115 2.24 -7.53 2.44
CA TYR A 115 1.46 -7.10 1.29
C TYR A 115 0.65 -5.84 1.61
N LEU A 116 0.05 -5.73 2.80
CA LEU A 116 -0.63 -4.50 3.23
C LEU A 116 0.35 -3.32 3.36
N GLU A 117 1.55 -3.56 3.90
CA GLU A 117 2.58 -2.53 4.06
C GLU A 117 3.02 -1.96 2.70
N ILE A 118 3.25 -2.84 1.71
CA ILE A 118 3.56 -2.42 0.35
C ILE A 118 2.35 -1.74 -0.32
N LEU A 119 1.13 -2.27 -0.17
CA LEU A 119 -0.09 -1.65 -0.70
C LEU A 119 -0.26 -0.23 -0.16
N GLY A 120 -0.08 -0.03 1.15
CA GLY A 120 -0.09 1.28 1.78
C GLY A 120 0.97 2.21 1.19
N THR A 121 2.19 1.70 1.02
CA THR A 121 3.31 2.43 0.43
C THR A 121 3.08 2.87 -1.01
N ILE A 122 2.45 2.05 -1.86
CA ILE A 122 2.18 2.38 -3.26
C ILE A 122 0.78 2.99 -3.48
N SER A 123 0.04 3.25 -2.39
CA SER A 123 -1.37 3.63 -2.47
C SER A 123 -1.62 4.96 -3.16
N HIS A 124 -0.60 5.83 -3.21
CA HIS A 124 -0.64 7.12 -3.91
C HIS A 124 -0.39 7.01 -5.42
N THR A 125 0.07 5.86 -5.90
CA THR A 125 0.45 5.70 -7.31
C THR A 125 -0.77 5.69 -8.25
N PRO A 126 -0.65 6.23 -9.48
CA PRO A 126 -1.73 6.20 -10.47
C PRO A 126 -2.08 4.80 -10.96
N TYR A 127 -1.17 3.84 -10.78
CA TYR A 127 -1.34 2.44 -11.10
C TYR A 127 -2.42 1.80 -10.21
N LEU A 128 -2.41 2.04 -8.90
CA LEU A 128 -3.48 1.56 -8.02
C LEU A 128 -4.84 2.13 -8.44
N SER A 129 -4.91 3.42 -8.73
CA SER A 129 -6.16 4.06 -9.16
C SER A 129 -6.69 3.50 -10.48
N LYS A 130 -5.79 3.13 -11.41
CA LYS A 130 -6.17 2.43 -12.65
C LYS A 130 -6.69 1.03 -12.34
N PHE A 131 -5.93 0.26 -11.57
CA PHE A 131 -6.26 -1.11 -11.18
C PHE A 131 -7.65 -1.20 -10.57
N LEU A 132 -7.93 -0.36 -9.57
CA LEU A 132 -9.23 -0.31 -8.89
C LEU A 132 -10.40 0.07 -9.81
N ARG A 133 -10.15 0.71 -10.96
CA ARG A 133 -11.19 1.05 -11.94
C ARG A 133 -11.30 0.06 -13.09
N SER A 134 -10.31 -0.81 -13.27
CA SER A 134 -10.32 -1.74 -14.39
C SER A 134 -11.45 -2.76 -14.23
N HIS A 135 -11.90 -3.27 -15.38
CA HIS A 135 -12.89 -4.33 -15.51
C HIS A 135 -12.26 -5.65 -15.96
N LYS A 136 -10.94 -5.72 -16.14
CA LYS A 136 -10.29 -6.99 -16.50
C LYS A 136 -10.23 -7.92 -15.29
N ALA A 137 -10.20 -9.23 -15.56
CA ALA A 137 -10.11 -10.26 -14.54
C ALA A 137 -8.90 -10.07 -13.60
N ALA A 138 -7.76 -9.65 -14.12
CA ALA A 138 -6.56 -9.39 -13.33
C ALA A 138 -6.76 -8.33 -12.22
N ALA A 139 -7.76 -7.46 -12.36
CA ALA A 139 -8.08 -6.39 -11.41
C ALA A 139 -9.25 -6.69 -10.47
N GLU A 140 -9.86 -7.88 -10.58
CA GLU A 140 -11.03 -8.25 -9.78
C GLU A 140 -10.74 -8.20 -8.27
N GLY A 141 -9.57 -8.66 -7.84
CA GLY A 141 -9.15 -8.60 -6.44
C GLY A 141 -9.19 -7.18 -5.85
N GLY A 142 -8.92 -6.15 -6.66
CA GLY A 142 -8.98 -4.75 -6.24
C GLY A 142 -10.36 -4.31 -5.76
N LYS A 143 -11.41 -4.93 -6.30
CA LYS A 143 -12.81 -4.68 -5.92
C LYS A 143 -13.16 -5.25 -4.55
N ARG A 144 -12.41 -6.26 -4.08
CA ARG A 144 -12.62 -6.93 -2.79
C ARG A 144 -11.86 -6.27 -1.63
N LEU A 145 -10.76 -5.56 -1.92
CA LEU A 145 -9.85 -4.99 -0.91
C LEU A 145 -10.55 -4.18 0.17
N LEU A 146 -11.44 -3.24 -0.20
CA LEU A 146 -12.07 -2.32 0.76
C LEU A 146 -12.85 -3.09 1.83
N LYS A 147 -13.70 -4.03 1.38
CA LYS A 147 -14.50 -4.87 2.25
C LYS A 147 -13.62 -5.78 3.11
N THR A 148 -12.65 -6.47 2.50
CA THR A 148 -11.76 -7.41 3.21
C THR A 148 -10.93 -6.72 4.29
N ILE A 149 -10.37 -5.53 4.02
CA ILE A 149 -9.60 -4.78 5.03
C ILE A 149 -10.53 -4.34 6.17
N ALA A 150 -11.72 -3.80 5.86
CA ALA A 150 -12.67 -3.36 6.87
C ALA A 150 -13.14 -4.50 7.79
N GLU A 151 -13.47 -5.66 7.22
CA GLU A 151 -13.86 -6.86 7.97
C GLU A 151 -12.75 -7.33 8.90
N ARG A 152 -11.52 -7.44 8.39
CA ARG A 152 -10.35 -7.84 9.19
C ARG A 152 -10.01 -6.84 10.30
N VAL A 153 -10.18 -5.54 10.04
CA VAL A 153 -10.01 -4.50 11.09
C VAL A 153 -11.04 -4.71 12.19
N VAL A 154 -12.32 -4.89 11.85
CA VAL A 154 -13.37 -5.11 12.87
C VAL A 154 -13.11 -6.39 13.68
N GLU A 155 -12.68 -7.46 13.01
CA GLU A 155 -12.32 -8.74 13.65
C GLU A 155 -11.17 -8.58 14.65
N LEU A 156 -10.09 -7.88 14.27
CA LEU A 156 -8.87 -7.77 15.06
C LEU A 156 -8.87 -6.60 16.06
N ALA A 157 -9.73 -5.59 15.87
CA ALA A 157 -9.75 -4.37 16.68
C ALA A 157 -9.87 -4.61 18.20
N PRO A 158 -10.68 -5.55 18.72
CA PRO A 158 -10.73 -5.82 20.16
C PRO A 158 -9.38 -6.29 20.74
N SER A 159 -8.65 -7.14 20.00
CA SER A 159 -7.33 -7.64 20.40
C SER A 159 -6.30 -6.51 20.31
N TRP A 160 -6.24 -5.82 19.18
CA TRP A 160 -5.31 -4.72 18.95
C TRP A 160 -5.48 -3.59 19.96
N ASP A 161 -6.72 -3.23 20.28
CA ASP A 161 -7.00 -2.19 21.28
C ASP A 161 -6.41 -2.52 22.66
N LYS A 162 -6.50 -3.79 23.08
CA LYS A 162 -5.90 -4.25 24.35
C LYS A 162 -4.38 -4.20 24.30
N LYS A 163 -3.79 -4.56 23.15
CA LYS A 163 -2.34 -4.58 22.94
C LYS A 163 -1.74 -3.19 22.73
N MET A 164 -2.51 -2.20 22.24
CA MET A 164 -2.11 -0.79 22.26
C MET A 164 -2.01 -0.27 23.71
N LEU A 165 -2.97 -0.64 24.56
CA LEU A 165 -2.96 -0.25 25.98
C LEU A 165 -1.91 -1.01 26.80
N ASN A 166 -1.62 -2.26 26.42
CA ASN A 166 -0.65 -3.12 27.08
C ASN A 166 0.26 -3.76 26.03
N PRO A 167 1.26 -3.03 25.51
CA PRO A 167 2.17 -3.54 24.49
C PRO A 167 2.86 -4.84 24.93
N PRO A 168 2.79 -5.90 24.13
CA PRO A 168 3.58 -7.11 24.34
C PRO A 168 5.07 -6.79 24.35
N LEU A 169 5.84 -7.48 25.22
CA LEU A 169 7.29 -7.30 25.32
C LEU A 169 8.05 -7.70 24.04
N ASP A 170 7.46 -8.54 23.19
CA ASP A 170 8.03 -8.99 21.92
C ASP A 170 7.73 -8.03 20.74
N ARG A 171 7.24 -6.83 21.02
CA ARG A 171 6.90 -5.81 20.02
C ARG A 171 7.39 -4.43 20.43
N GLU A 172 7.78 -3.64 19.43
CA GLU A 172 8.13 -2.24 19.64
C GLU A 172 6.89 -1.43 20.09
N PRO A 173 7.06 -0.44 20.98
CA PRO A 173 5.99 0.51 21.31
C PRO A 173 5.45 1.18 20.03
N GLY A 174 4.12 1.29 19.92
CA GLY A 174 3.49 1.88 18.73
C GLY A 174 3.24 0.90 17.57
N TYR A 175 3.65 -0.37 17.70
CA TYR A 175 3.49 -1.36 16.63
C TYR A 175 2.03 -1.54 16.20
N TYR A 176 1.11 -1.74 17.16
CA TYR A 176 -0.30 -1.97 16.85
C TYR A 176 -1.00 -0.69 16.37
N GLU A 177 -0.58 0.47 16.87
CA GLU A 177 -1.03 1.79 16.42
C GLU A 177 -0.66 2.03 14.96
N SER A 178 0.58 1.70 14.59
CA SER A 178 1.08 1.76 13.22
C SER A 178 0.30 0.81 12.31
N ALA A 179 0.15 -0.46 12.71
CA ALA A 179 -0.59 -1.47 11.94
C ALA A 179 -2.06 -1.07 11.69
N ALA A 180 -2.76 -0.60 12.74
CA ALA A 180 -4.11 -0.05 12.64
C ALA A 180 -4.16 1.18 11.75
N GLY A 181 -3.18 2.09 11.90
CA GLY A 181 -3.06 3.31 11.11
C GLY A 181 -2.93 3.00 9.61
N THR A 182 -2.06 2.07 9.24
CA THR A 182 -1.86 1.64 7.84
C THR A 182 -3.15 1.03 7.27
N ALA A 183 -3.81 0.14 7.99
CA ALA A 183 -5.07 -0.47 7.54
C ALA A 183 -6.18 0.58 7.35
N ILE A 184 -6.35 1.50 8.31
CA ILE A 184 -7.37 2.56 8.25
C ILE A 184 -7.06 3.58 7.16
N GLN A 185 -5.78 3.94 6.97
CA GLN A 185 -5.34 4.77 5.85
C GLN A 185 -5.69 4.12 4.51
N MET A 186 -5.51 2.80 4.39
CA MET A 186 -5.88 2.08 3.17
C MET A 186 -7.40 2.07 2.94
N ILE A 187 -8.21 1.86 3.99
CA ILE A 187 -9.68 2.01 3.91
C ILE A 187 -10.05 3.42 3.44
N SER A 188 -9.40 4.47 3.95
CA SER A 188 -9.63 5.86 3.52
C SER A 188 -9.37 6.05 2.02
N THR A 189 -8.21 5.57 1.55
CA THR A 189 -7.80 5.67 0.16
C THR A 189 -8.76 4.94 -0.76
N LEU A 190 -9.15 3.71 -0.40
CA LEU A 190 -10.09 2.91 -1.17
C LEU A 190 -11.50 3.49 -1.18
N SER A 191 -11.96 4.03 -0.04
CA SER A 191 -13.25 4.73 0.04
C SER A 191 -13.29 5.94 -0.90
N ALA A 192 -12.20 6.72 -0.98
CA ALA A 192 -12.09 7.82 -1.94
C ALA A 192 -12.04 7.31 -3.40
N ALA A 193 -11.37 6.19 -3.65
CA ALA A 193 -11.33 5.55 -4.97
C ALA A 193 -12.71 5.04 -5.44
N PHE A 194 -13.56 4.61 -4.51
CA PHE A 194 -14.90 4.09 -4.78
C PHE A 194 -16.04 5.07 -4.44
N VAL A 195 -15.73 6.36 -4.24
CA VAL A 195 -16.72 7.41 -3.87
C VAL A 195 -17.89 7.57 -4.87
N LYS A 196 -17.74 7.07 -6.10
CA LYS A 196 -18.77 7.13 -7.16
C LYS A 196 -19.55 5.84 -7.34
N GLU A 197 -19.24 4.79 -6.57
CA GLU A 197 -20.02 3.56 -6.58
C GLU A 197 -21.44 3.81 -6.04
N SER A 198 -22.43 3.08 -6.57
CA SER A 198 -23.79 3.15 -6.05
C SER A 198 -23.84 2.62 -4.61
N VAL A 199 -24.83 3.04 -3.83
CA VAL A 199 -25.01 2.61 -2.43
C VAL A 199 -25.09 1.09 -2.32
N ASP A 200 -25.69 0.44 -3.33
CA ASP A 200 -25.90 -1.01 -3.38
C ASP A 200 -24.75 -1.76 -4.06
N SER A 201 -23.65 -1.08 -4.41
CA SER A 201 -22.50 -1.71 -5.06
C SER A 201 -21.87 -2.73 -4.12
N PRO A 202 -21.63 -3.98 -4.58
CA PRO A 202 -21.02 -5.04 -3.78
C PRO A 202 -19.55 -4.76 -3.40
N ILE A 203 -18.96 -3.72 -3.99
CA ILE A 203 -17.61 -3.22 -3.71
C ILE A 203 -17.56 -2.49 -2.35
N LEU A 204 -18.67 -1.87 -1.95
CA LEU A 204 -18.73 -1.07 -0.74
C LEU A 204 -18.80 -1.97 0.51
N ILE A 205 -18.40 -1.38 1.64
CA ILE A 205 -18.44 -2.07 2.94
C ILE A 205 -19.91 -2.33 3.32
N ALA A 206 -20.22 -3.56 3.72
CA ALA A 206 -21.54 -3.92 4.24
C ALA A 206 -21.93 -3.02 5.43
N GLN A 207 -23.22 -2.73 5.59
CA GLN A 207 -23.69 -1.77 6.58
C GLN A 207 -23.33 -2.20 8.01
N GLU A 208 -23.38 -3.49 8.31
CA GLU A 208 -23.05 -4.08 9.61
C GLU A 208 -21.56 -3.85 9.94
N THR A 209 -20.67 -4.22 9.01
CA THR A 209 -19.22 -4.01 9.14
C THR A 209 -18.89 -2.53 9.26
N LYS A 210 -19.56 -1.68 8.48
CA LYS A 210 -19.38 -0.22 8.55
C LYS A 210 -19.72 0.33 9.93
N GLN A 211 -20.84 -0.08 10.53
CA GLN A 211 -21.22 0.40 11.86
C GLN A 211 -20.25 -0.08 12.93
N ALA A 212 -19.83 -1.36 12.88
CA ALA A 212 -18.82 -1.89 13.79
C ALA A 212 -17.49 -1.14 13.65
N LEU A 213 -17.05 -0.86 12.41
CA LEU A 213 -15.83 -0.10 12.14
C LEU A 213 -15.91 1.33 12.72
N ILE A 214 -17.04 2.03 12.55
CA ILE A 214 -17.23 3.39 13.08
C ILE A 214 -17.03 3.45 14.60
N VAL A 215 -17.47 2.42 15.34
CA VAL A 215 -17.26 2.34 16.80
C VAL A 215 -15.77 2.36 17.15
N TRP A 216 -14.97 1.56 16.44
CA TRP A 216 -13.52 1.52 16.63
C TRP A 216 -12.84 2.81 16.21
N LEU A 217 -13.22 3.39 15.06
CA LEU A 217 -12.67 4.65 14.58
C LEU A 217 -12.91 5.79 15.59
N ARG A 218 -14.11 5.92 16.17
CA ARG A 218 -14.40 6.92 17.22
C ARG A 218 -13.58 6.70 18.48
N LYS A 219 -13.29 5.45 18.81
CA LYS A 219 -12.50 5.09 19.99
C LYS A 219 -11.04 5.45 19.80
N TRP A 220 -10.44 5.05 18.68
CA TRP A 220 -9.05 5.33 18.36
C TRP A 220 -8.79 6.80 18.01
N GLU A 221 -9.73 7.48 17.34
CA GLU A 221 -9.70 8.94 17.15
C GLU A 221 -9.52 9.69 18.47
N ARG A 222 -10.37 9.40 19.47
CA ARG A 222 -10.30 10.08 20.76
C ARG A 222 -9.05 9.75 21.55
N ARG A 223 -8.63 8.47 21.56
CA ARG A 223 -7.45 8.05 22.32
C ARG A 223 -6.15 8.56 21.70
N HIS A 224 -6.06 8.59 20.38
CA HIS A 224 -4.85 8.89 19.63
C HIS A 224 -4.95 10.23 18.87
N ALA A 225 -5.69 11.20 19.40
CA ALA A 225 -6.10 12.42 18.68
C ALA A 225 -4.92 13.22 18.09
N SER A 226 -3.79 13.25 18.79
CA SER A 226 -2.57 13.96 18.37
C SER A 226 -1.63 13.10 17.51
N GLU A 227 -1.96 11.83 17.31
CA GLU A 227 -1.11 10.84 16.63
C GLU A 227 -1.62 10.52 15.23
N PHE A 228 -0.82 9.79 14.46
CA PHE A 228 -1.19 9.36 13.12
C PHE A 228 -2.52 8.57 13.11
N LEU A 229 -2.66 7.59 14.02
CA LEU A 229 -3.84 6.73 14.11
C LEU A 229 -5.12 7.53 14.34
N GLY A 230 -5.11 8.53 15.24
CA GLY A 230 -6.31 9.33 15.50
C GLY A 230 -6.72 10.17 14.30
N ARG A 231 -5.76 10.84 13.64
CA ARG A 231 -6.02 11.64 12.43
C ARG A 231 -6.59 10.81 11.28
N VAL A 232 -6.02 9.62 11.02
CA VAL A 232 -6.56 8.76 9.96
C VAL A 232 -7.91 8.17 10.36
N SER A 233 -8.15 7.90 11.64
CA SER A 233 -9.44 7.40 12.13
C SER A 233 -10.56 8.42 11.95
N GLU A 234 -10.31 9.69 12.32
CA GLU A 234 -11.25 10.80 12.13
C GLU A 234 -11.63 10.95 10.65
N ARG A 235 -10.64 11.02 9.77
CA ARG A 235 -10.85 11.21 8.33
C ARG A 235 -11.62 10.04 7.73
N THR A 236 -11.22 8.81 8.03
CA THR A 236 -11.91 7.60 7.52
C THR A 236 -13.33 7.52 8.03
N ARG A 237 -13.57 7.76 9.33
CA ARG A 237 -14.92 7.78 9.90
C ARG A 237 -15.79 8.79 9.18
N SER A 238 -15.26 9.99 8.98
CA SER A 238 -16.04 11.08 8.42
C SER A 238 -16.34 10.89 6.92
N GLN A 239 -15.47 10.19 6.19
CA GLN A 239 -15.76 9.67 4.83
C GLN A 239 -16.88 8.63 4.84
N LEU A 240 -16.84 7.67 5.77
CA LEU A 240 -17.86 6.61 5.88
C LEU A 240 -19.23 7.16 6.31
N GLU A 241 -19.26 8.17 7.18
CA GLU A 241 -20.49 8.87 7.60
C GLU A 241 -21.05 9.81 6.51
N ARG A 242 -20.38 9.97 5.36
CA ARG A 242 -20.80 10.82 4.22
C ARG A 242 -21.07 12.28 4.60
N ARG A 243 -20.20 12.88 5.40
CA ARG A 243 -20.30 14.32 5.70
C ARG A 243 -19.93 15.12 4.45
N ASP A 244 -20.84 15.95 3.94
CA ASP A 244 -20.76 16.62 2.62
C ASP A 244 -19.43 17.34 2.34
N ARG A 245 -18.87 18.04 3.35
CA ARG A 245 -17.58 18.76 3.21
C ARG A 245 -16.42 17.82 2.83
N LEU A 246 -16.46 16.57 3.26
CA LEU A 246 -15.38 15.60 3.03
C LEU A 246 -15.54 14.79 1.74
N MET A 247 -16.70 14.90 1.07
CA MET A 247 -16.85 14.43 -0.30
C MET A 247 -15.96 15.25 -1.26
N GLN A 248 -15.69 16.52 -0.94
CA GLN A 248 -14.72 17.34 -1.68
C GLN A 248 -13.30 16.79 -1.52
N ASP A 249 -12.91 16.42 -0.30
CA ASP A 249 -11.61 15.80 -0.02
C ASP A 249 -11.45 14.44 -0.69
N ALA A 250 -12.49 13.59 -0.65
CA ALA A 250 -12.48 12.32 -1.36
C ALA A 250 -12.29 12.53 -2.88
N ASN A 251 -12.94 13.54 -3.45
CA ASN A 251 -12.73 13.91 -4.85
C ASN A 251 -11.32 14.44 -5.10
N ARG A 252 -10.74 15.24 -4.20
CA ARG A 252 -9.36 15.73 -4.29
C ARG A 252 -8.36 14.57 -4.26
N ILE A 253 -8.48 13.67 -3.29
CA ILE A 253 -7.66 12.44 -3.19
C ILE A 253 -7.80 11.64 -4.49
N ARG A 254 -9.03 11.43 -4.99
CA ARG A 254 -9.26 10.74 -6.25
C ARG A 254 -8.58 11.41 -7.45
N ARG A 255 -8.44 12.74 -7.48
CA ARG A 255 -7.69 13.45 -8.54
C ARG A 255 -6.19 13.24 -8.39
N MET A 256 -5.66 13.36 -7.18
CA MET A 256 -4.24 13.10 -6.87
C MET A 256 -3.86 11.66 -7.24
N LEU A 257 -4.69 10.69 -6.86
CA LEU A 257 -4.52 9.28 -7.21
C LEU A 257 -4.51 9.02 -8.72
N LYS A 258 -4.97 9.95 -9.56
CA LYS A 258 -4.93 9.80 -11.01
C LYS A 258 -3.81 10.63 -11.64
N ASN A 259 -2.96 11.27 -10.84
CA ASN A 259 -1.89 12.16 -11.27
C ASN A 259 -2.42 13.28 -12.18
N TRP A 260 -3.52 13.93 -11.76
CA TRP A 260 -4.23 14.97 -12.53
C TRP A 260 -3.63 16.37 -12.42
N ASP A 261 -2.63 16.54 -11.57
CA ASP A 261 -2.10 17.81 -11.08
C ASP A 261 -0.66 18.08 -11.53
N ARG A 262 -0.02 17.17 -12.26
CA ARG A 262 1.34 17.39 -12.78
C ARG A 262 1.61 16.73 -14.12
N CYS A 263 2.36 17.42 -14.97
CA CYS A 263 2.94 16.84 -16.17
C CYS A 263 3.96 15.75 -15.77
N GLY A 264 3.91 14.60 -16.42
CA GLY A 264 4.78 13.47 -16.15
C GLY A 264 6.16 13.55 -16.80
N TYR A 265 6.42 14.57 -17.62
CA TYR A 265 7.77 14.83 -18.13
C TYR A 265 8.62 15.53 -17.06
N ILE A 266 9.83 15.05 -16.89
CA ILE A 266 10.79 15.51 -15.88
C ILE A 266 11.14 16.99 -16.13
N GLY A 267 11.02 17.80 -15.08
CA GLY A 267 11.33 19.25 -15.13
C GLY A 267 10.17 20.13 -15.60
N CYS A 268 9.02 19.56 -15.99
CA CYS A 268 7.83 20.34 -16.30
C CYS A 268 6.94 20.52 -15.05
N ASN A 269 6.69 21.77 -14.67
CA ASN A 269 5.83 22.12 -13.53
C ASN A 269 4.39 22.47 -13.92
N LYS A 270 3.98 22.23 -15.18
CA LYS A 270 2.61 22.51 -15.62
C LYS A 270 1.63 21.54 -14.98
N ASP A 271 0.57 22.08 -14.41
CA ASP A 271 -0.48 21.41 -13.62
C ASP A 271 -1.87 21.49 -14.26
N SER A 272 -2.01 22.23 -15.37
CA SER A 272 -3.24 22.51 -16.10
C SER A 272 -3.23 21.94 -17.51
N ASP A 273 -4.43 21.71 -18.08
CA ASP A 273 -4.64 21.19 -19.45
C ASP A 273 -3.91 19.89 -19.76
N LEU A 274 -3.76 19.04 -18.75
CA LEU A 274 -2.99 17.80 -18.85
C LEU A 274 -3.80 16.70 -19.56
N LYS A 275 -3.26 16.21 -20.68
CA LYS A 275 -3.81 15.09 -21.44
C LYS A 275 -3.24 13.78 -20.92
N ALA A 276 -4.09 12.80 -20.65
CA ALA A 276 -3.64 11.48 -20.23
C ALA A 276 -3.02 10.72 -21.40
N CYS A 277 -2.00 9.90 -21.12
CA CYS A 277 -1.49 8.93 -22.09
C CYS A 277 -2.63 8.01 -22.52
N ALA A 278 -2.97 8.00 -23.81
CA ALA A 278 -4.11 7.28 -24.38
C ALA A 278 -4.08 5.75 -24.15
N ARG A 279 -2.93 5.19 -23.81
CA ARG A 279 -2.78 3.75 -23.57
C ARG A 279 -2.94 3.41 -22.10
N CYS A 280 -2.08 3.95 -21.23
CA CYS A 280 -2.06 3.54 -19.84
C CYS A 280 -3.03 4.36 -18.96
N HIS A 281 -3.33 5.61 -19.33
CA HIS A 281 -4.05 6.59 -18.52
C HIS A 281 -3.46 6.87 -17.11
N THR A 282 -2.21 6.45 -16.82
CA THR A 282 -1.54 6.64 -15.52
C THR A 282 -0.61 7.85 -15.49
N VAL A 283 -0.14 8.31 -16.65
CA VAL A 283 0.71 9.49 -16.80
C VAL A 283 -0.02 10.52 -17.64
N ARG A 284 0.18 11.81 -17.33
CA ARG A 284 -0.39 12.92 -18.09
C ARG A 284 0.69 13.86 -18.60
N TYR A 285 0.41 14.57 -19.67
CA TYR A 285 1.34 15.49 -20.31
C TYR A 285 0.61 16.77 -20.72
N CYS A 286 1.27 17.91 -20.58
CA CYS A 286 0.72 19.18 -21.04
C CYS A 286 0.78 19.33 -22.57
N CYS A 287 1.63 18.56 -23.25
CA CYS A 287 1.79 18.56 -24.70
C CYS A 287 2.34 17.22 -25.23
N PRO A 288 2.15 16.90 -26.53
CA PRO A 288 2.70 15.70 -27.15
C PRO A 288 4.23 15.62 -27.13
N GLU A 289 4.94 16.74 -27.12
CA GLU A 289 6.41 16.82 -27.10
C GLU A 289 6.95 16.21 -25.80
N HIS A 290 6.38 16.59 -24.66
CA HIS A 290 6.71 16.04 -23.35
C HIS A 290 6.40 14.54 -23.26
N GLN A 291 5.32 14.09 -23.89
CA GLN A 291 5.03 12.66 -23.99
C GLN A 291 6.11 11.93 -24.78
N ARG A 292 6.50 12.45 -25.96
CA ARG A 292 7.55 11.85 -26.81
C ARG A 292 8.91 11.83 -26.12
N ALA A 293 9.26 12.89 -25.39
CA ALA A 293 10.50 12.97 -24.63
C ALA A 293 10.50 11.95 -23.48
N HIS A 294 9.47 11.92 -22.64
CA HIS A 294 9.35 10.92 -21.56
C HIS A 294 9.26 9.48 -22.10
N TRP A 295 8.69 9.27 -23.29
CA TRP A 295 8.60 7.95 -23.91
C TRP A 295 9.97 7.34 -24.20
N ASN A 296 10.93 8.17 -24.64
CA ASN A 296 12.28 7.79 -25.03
C ASN A 296 13.35 8.20 -24.00
N ASP A 297 12.93 8.58 -22.79
CA ASP A 297 13.85 8.96 -21.72
C ASP A 297 14.85 7.82 -21.45
N ARG A 298 16.13 8.15 -21.31
CA ARG A 298 17.20 7.16 -21.19
C ARG A 298 17.13 6.39 -19.87
N ASP A 299 16.75 7.08 -18.79
CA ASP A 299 16.87 6.55 -17.42
C ASP A 299 15.52 5.99 -16.93
N ASN A 300 14.42 6.62 -17.35
CA ASN A 300 13.07 6.23 -16.95
C ASN A 300 12.05 6.35 -18.10
N PRO A 301 12.19 5.54 -19.17
CA PRO A 301 11.28 5.61 -20.30
C PRO A 301 9.86 5.19 -19.91
N HIS A 302 8.86 6.05 -20.16
CA HIS A 302 7.45 5.72 -19.92
C HIS A 302 7.03 4.45 -20.66
N LYS A 303 7.61 4.20 -21.85
CA LYS A 303 7.35 3.01 -22.67
C LYS A 303 7.52 1.71 -21.89
N LYS A 304 8.45 1.62 -20.93
CA LYS A 304 8.70 0.39 -20.17
C LYS A 304 7.50 -0.01 -19.29
N PHE A 305 6.80 0.97 -18.71
CA PHE A 305 5.73 0.74 -17.73
C PHE A 305 4.33 0.89 -18.32
N CYS A 306 4.20 1.65 -19.41
CA CYS A 306 2.92 1.89 -20.08
C CYS A 306 2.18 0.59 -20.46
N PHE A 307 2.94 -0.45 -20.83
CA PHE A 307 2.43 -1.74 -21.28
C PHE A 307 2.24 -2.75 -20.14
N GLN A 308 2.95 -2.59 -19.03
CA GLN A 308 2.89 -3.52 -17.90
C GLN A 308 1.61 -3.34 -17.08
N ALA A 309 1.06 -2.13 -17.06
CA ALA A 309 -0.19 -1.82 -16.39
C ALA A 309 -1.44 -2.22 -17.20
N ASP A 310 -1.39 -3.33 -17.95
CA ASP A 310 -2.50 -3.79 -18.77
C ASP A 310 -3.46 -4.72 -18.01
N TYR A 311 -3.73 -4.37 -16.76
CA TYR A 311 -4.77 -4.96 -15.93
C TYR A 311 -6.04 -4.12 -15.93
#